data_AF-A0A7C7I9J8-F1
#
_entry.id   AF-A0A7C7I9J8-F1
#
_cell.length_a   1.000
_cell.length_b   1.000
_cell.length_c   1.000
_cell.angle_alpha   90.00
_cell.angle_beta   90.00
_cell.angle_gamma   90.00
#
_symmetry.space_group_name_H-M   'P 1'
#
loop_
_entity.id
_entity.type
_entity.pdbx_description
1 polymer ?
#
loop_
_entity_poly.entity_id
_entity_poly.type
_entity_poly.pdbx_seq_one_letter_code
_entity_poly.pdbx_strand_id
1 'polypeptide(L)'
;IIAENVPIGLGSHVHWDRKIDALVAQALMSINAVKAVSIGPGFEVADLRGSQVHDVILPVTDPDHPWQRETNRAGGTEGGMTDGMPLVARFAIKPIATITNPLPSVDLDTGDLVQAHYERSDVCQVPPAGVIGESMVALILAGAFMEKFGGDSIPETRRNYEGYMATVGPRLKYQ
;
A
#
# COMPACT_ATOMS: atom_id res chain seq x y z
N ILE A 1 -5.81 0.93 4.75
CA ILE A 1 -5.01 -0.29 4.97
C ILE A 1 -3.74 0.12 5.70
N ILE A 2 -3.42 -0.57 6.78
CA ILE A 2 -2.21 -0.35 7.57
C ILE A 2 -1.52 -1.71 7.68
N ALA A 3 -0.25 -1.79 7.29
CA ALA A 3 0.59 -2.95 7.52
C ALA A 3 1.70 -2.58 8.50
N GLU A 4 1.72 -3.26 9.64
CA GLU A 4 2.69 -3.02 10.71
C GLU A 4 3.86 -4.01 10.62
N ASN A 5 4.97 -3.68 11.29
CA ASN A 5 6.16 -4.53 11.37
C ASN A 5 6.71 -4.96 9.99
N VAL A 6 6.53 -4.12 8.98
CA VAL A 6 7.08 -4.35 7.65
C VAL A 6 8.58 -4.06 7.69
N PRO A 7 9.45 -5.00 7.29
CA PRO A 7 10.88 -4.79 7.41
C PRO A 7 11.37 -3.70 6.48
N ILE A 8 12.44 -3.03 6.88
CA ILE A 8 13.07 -1.98 6.08
C ILE A 8 13.60 -2.59 4.78
N GLY A 9 13.32 -1.95 3.65
CA GLY A 9 13.94 -2.24 2.36
C GLY A 9 13.27 -3.34 1.54
N LEU A 10 11.96 -3.57 1.69
CA LEU A 10 11.14 -4.24 0.67
C LEU A 10 10.86 -3.27 -0.48
N GLY A 11 10.77 -3.78 -1.70
CA GLY A 11 10.72 -2.96 -2.91
C GLY A 11 12.10 -2.43 -3.32
N SER A 12 12.12 -1.56 -4.32
CA SER A 12 13.37 -1.01 -4.84
C SER A 12 13.19 0.34 -5.54
N HIS A 13 14.19 1.20 -5.40
CA HIS A 13 14.29 2.46 -6.14
C HIS A 13 14.92 2.31 -7.53
N VAL A 14 15.48 1.14 -7.86
CA VAL A 14 16.29 0.94 -9.07
C VAL A 14 15.50 0.99 -10.36
N HIS A 15 14.22 0.66 -10.32
CA HIS A 15 13.33 0.68 -11.47
C HIS A 15 11.92 1.04 -11.03
N TRP A 16 11.17 1.68 -11.93
CA TRP A 16 9.89 2.30 -11.58
C TRP A 16 8.80 1.31 -11.16
N ASP A 17 8.81 0.10 -11.72
CA ASP A 17 7.86 -0.99 -11.48
C ASP A 17 8.22 -1.86 -10.25
N ARG A 18 9.40 -1.66 -9.66
CA ARG A 18 9.83 -2.34 -8.42
C ARG A 18 9.60 -1.51 -7.16
N LYS A 19 9.05 -0.30 -7.31
CA LYS A 19 8.72 0.57 -6.19
C LYS A 19 7.50 0.03 -5.44
N ILE A 20 7.64 -0.21 -4.13
CA ILE A 20 6.62 -0.90 -3.34
C ILE A 20 5.32 -0.10 -3.22
N ASP A 21 5.43 1.23 -3.12
CA ASP A 21 4.32 2.18 -3.12
C ASP A 21 3.53 2.12 -4.43
N ALA A 22 4.22 2.04 -5.57
CA ALA A 22 3.60 1.89 -6.89
C ALA A 22 2.89 0.53 -7.04
N LEU A 23 3.50 -0.56 -6.58
CA LEU A 23 2.89 -1.90 -6.60
C LEU A 23 1.66 -1.98 -5.70
N VAL A 24 1.73 -1.42 -4.48
CA VAL A 24 0.57 -1.30 -3.58
C VAL A 24 -0.52 -0.44 -4.23
N ALA A 25 -0.16 0.68 -4.85
CA ALA A 25 -1.11 1.54 -5.54
C ALA A 25 -1.81 0.83 -6.69
N GLN A 26 -1.08 0.09 -7.52
CA GLN A 26 -1.63 -0.73 -8.60
C GLN A 26 -2.61 -1.78 -8.05
N ALA A 27 -2.20 -2.53 -7.02
CA ALA A 27 -3.00 -3.58 -6.42
C ALA A 27 -4.32 -3.04 -5.86
N LEU A 28 -4.27 -1.94 -5.10
CA LEU A 28 -5.47 -1.30 -4.56
C LEU A 28 -6.34 -0.67 -5.65
N MET A 29 -5.74 -0.05 -6.66
CA MET A 29 -6.48 0.55 -7.78
C MET A 29 -7.19 -0.51 -8.65
N SER A 30 -6.68 -1.75 -8.67
CA SER A 30 -7.28 -2.84 -9.43
C SER A 30 -8.58 -3.39 -8.81
N ILE A 31 -8.85 -3.08 -7.54
CA ILE A 31 -10.09 -3.48 -6.86
C ILE A 31 -11.27 -2.82 -7.57
N ASN A 32 -12.32 -3.59 -7.85
CA ASN A 32 -13.50 -3.09 -8.53
C ASN A 32 -14.05 -1.83 -7.84
N ALA A 33 -14.41 -0.85 -8.67
CA ALA A 33 -14.91 0.46 -8.26
C ALA A 33 -13.91 1.39 -7.53
N VAL A 34 -12.66 0.99 -7.29
CA VAL A 34 -11.65 1.93 -6.78
C VAL A 34 -11.28 2.95 -7.86
N LYS A 35 -11.21 4.23 -7.47
CA LYS A 35 -10.95 5.37 -8.37
C LYS A 35 -9.77 6.24 -7.95
N ALA A 36 -9.29 6.11 -6.71
CA ALA A 36 -8.11 6.81 -6.22
C ALA A 36 -7.40 5.96 -5.18
N VAL A 37 -6.07 6.06 -5.13
CA VAL A 37 -5.22 5.45 -4.11
C VAL A 37 -4.20 6.48 -3.64
N SER A 38 -3.86 6.44 -2.35
CA SER A 38 -2.79 7.24 -1.78
C SER A 38 -1.95 6.45 -0.81
N ILE A 39 -0.67 6.81 -0.74
CA ILE A 39 0.23 6.42 0.33
C ILE A 39 0.32 7.56 1.34
N GLY A 40 0.24 7.23 2.62
CA GLY A 40 0.19 8.21 3.70
C GLY A 40 -0.94 9.24 3.50
N PRO A 41 -0.66 10.56 3.66
CA PRO A 41 -1.63 11.64 3.47
C PRO A 41 -2.07 11.84 2.01
N GLY A 42 -1.35 11.27 1.03
CA GLY A 42 -1.72 11.42 -0.38
C GLY A 42 -1.67 12.85 -0.87
N PHE A 43 -2.77 13.32 -1.46
CA PHE A 43 -2.86 14.67 -2.03
C PHE A 43 -2.70 15.79 -1.01
N GLU A 44 -2.94 15.54 0.29
CA GLU A 44 -2.78 16.55 1.34
C GLU A 44 -1.34 17.11 1.41
N VAL A 45 -0.33 16.36 0.97
CA VAL A 45 1.07 16.81 1.00
C VAL A 45 1.40 17.84 -0.08
N ALA A 46 0.57 17.94 -1.13
CA ALA A 46 0.84 18.81 -2.28
C ALA A 46 0.77 20.30 -1.92
N ASP A 47 0.01 20.65 -0.88
CA ASP A 47 -0.17 22.02 -0.40
C ASP A 47 0.80 22.41 0.72
N LEU A 48 1.73 21.51 1.08
CA LEU A 48 2.65 21.67 2.20
C LEU A 48 4.09 21.96 1.75
N ARG A 49 4.87 22.61 2.63
CA ARG A 49 6.31 22.79 2.41
C ARG A 49 7.05 21.47 2.65
N GLY A 50 8.19 21.26 1.98
CA GLY A 50 9.02 20.06 2.21
C GLY A 50 9.41 19.85 3.68
N SER A 51 9.63 20.93 4.44
CA SER A 51 9.89 20.89 5.89
C SER A 51 8.73 20.34 6.73
N GLN A 52 7.55 20.15 6.15
CA GLN A 52 6.33 19.66 6.80
C GLN A 52 5.88 18.31 6.26
N VAL A 53 6.52 17.77 5.21
CA VAL A 53 6.11 16.54 4.53
C VAL A 53 7.03 15.37 4.85
N HIS A 54 8.33 15.62 5.05
CA HIS A 54 9.28 14.55 5.32
C HIS A 54 9.28 14.15 6.80
N ASP A 55 9.77 12.94 7.05
CA ASP A 55 9.84 12.33 8.37
C ASP A 55 11.29 12.33 8.87
N VAL A 56 11.52 12.95 10.03
CA VAL A 56 12.86 13.07 10.61
C VAL A 56 13.28 11.72 11.19
N ILE A 57 14.45 11.22 10.78
CA ILE A 57 15.09 10.04 11.37
C ILE A 57 15.68 10.44 12.73
N LEU A 58 15.30 9.69 13.77
CA LEU A 58 15.71 9.94 15.14
C LEU A 58 17.04 9.23 15.49
N PRO A 59 17.78 9.72 16.50
CA PRO A 59 18.93 8.98 17.04
C PRO A 59 18.52 7.59 17.54
N VAL A 60 19.43 6.62 17.38
CA VAL A 60 19.20 5.23 17.79
C VAL A 60 19.13 5.13 19.32
N THR A 61 17.93 4.96 19.86
CA THR A 61 17.68 4.70 21.29
C THR A 61 17.27 3.26 21.55
N ASP A 62 16.67 2.60 20.55
CA ASP A 62 16.31 1.19 20.54
C ASP A 62 17.17 0.45 19.51
N PRO A 63 18.09 -0.43 19.94
CA PRO A 63 18.89 -1.25 19.03
C PRO A 63 18.09 -2.20 18.14
N ASP A 64 16.92 -2.65 18.58
CA ASP A 64 16.08 -3.59 17.83
C ASP A 64 15.26 -2.88 16.73
N HIS A 65 15.04 -1.57 16.90
CA HIS A 65 14.39 -0.68 15.93
C HIS A 65 15.24 0.57 15.69
N PRO A 66 16.39 0.47 15.01
CA PRO A 66 17.40 1.52 15.06
C PRO A 66 17.07 2.78 14.28
N TRP A 67 16.13 2.73 13.32
CA TRP A 67 15.83 3.84 12.41
C TRP A 67 14.41 4.35 12.59
N GLN A 68 14.07 4.73 13.82
CA GLN A 68 12.77 5.33 14.14
C GLN A 68 12.61 6.71 13.50
N ARG A 69 11.35 7.09 13.27
CA ARG A 69 10.96 8.42 12.77
C ARG A 69 10.02 9.11 13.74
N GLU A 70 10.11 10.43 13.81
CA GLU A 70 9.20 11.25 14.62
C GLU A 70 7.75 11.19 14.11
N THR A 71 7.59 11.09 12.80
CA THR A 71 6.30 11.05 12.11
C THR A 71 6.29 9.97 11.02
N ASN A 72 5.13 9.71 10.44
CA ASN A 72 4.95 8.76 9.33
C ASN A 72 4.11 9.39 8.19
N ARG A 73 4.56 10.53 7.69
CA ARG A 73 3.93 11.26 6.58
C ARG A 73 4.26 10.63 5.23
N ALA A 74 5.38 9.93 5.11
CA ALA A 74 5.73 9.14 3.93
C ALA A 74 4.89 7.85 3.81
N GLY A 75 4.13 7.49 4.85
CA GLY A 75 3.24 6.32 4.85
C GLY A 75 4.00 4.99 4.82
N GLY A 76 5.16 4.92 5.47
CA GLY A 76 5.99 3.73 5.60
C GLY A 76 6.86 3.43 4.39
N THR A 77 6.97 4.36 3.43
CA THR A 77 7.75 4.17 2.21
C THR A 77 8.55 5.40 1.83
N GLU A 78 9.84 5.21 1.53
CA GLU A 78 10.71 6.27 1.00
C GLU A 78 11.47 5.75 -0.23
N GLY A 79 11.44 6.52 -1.32
CA GLY A 79 12.11 6.14 -2.57
C GLY A 79 11.58 4.84 -3.21
N GLY A 80 10.36 4.42 -2.90
CA GLY A 80 9.79 3.16 -3.38
C GLY A 80 10.24 1.93 -2.59
N MET A 81 10.78 2.12 -1.38
CA MET A 81 11.13 1.04 -0.46
C MET A 81 10.45 1.24 0.89
N THR A 82 10.17 0.16 1.60
CA THR A 82 9.67 0.24 2.98
C THR A 82 10.74 0.79 3.91
N ASP A 83 10.32 1.62 4.86
CA ASP A 83 11.24 2.42 5.66
C ASP A 83 11.30 1.97 7.14
N GLY A 84 10.43 1.03 7.52
CA GLY A 84 10.30 0.43 8.86
C GLY A 84 9.13 1.00 9.67
N MET A 85 8.57 2.13 9.26
CA MET A 85 7.30 2.63 9.80
C MET A 85 6.13 1.83 9.23
N PRO A 86 4.94 1.88 9.86
CA PRO A 86 3.76 1.25 9.31
C PRO A 86 3.49 1.71 7.88
N LEU A 87 3.30 0.77 6.94
CA LEU A 87 2.88 1.10 5.59
C LEU A 87 1.41 1.50 5.63
N VAL A 88 1.12 2.75 5.30
CA VAL A 88 -0.23 3.31 5.33
C VAL A 88 -0.68 3.61 3.91
N ALA A 89 -1.71 2.90 3.45
CA ALA A 89 -2.34 3.13 2.16
C ALA A 89 -3.85 3.37 2.32
N ARG A 90 -4.39 4.31 1.55
CA ARG A 90 -5.83 4.62 1.52
C ARG A 90 -6.31 4.49 0.08
N PHE A 91 -7.58 4.16 -0.10
CA PHE A 91 -8.19 4.13 -1.42
C PHE A 91 -9.64 4.63 -1.35
N ALA A 92 -10.11 5.21 -2.45
CA ALA A 92 -11.47 5.70 -2.58
C ALA A 92 -12.24 4.81 -3.56
N ILE A 93 -13.38 4.29 -3.10
CA ILE A 93 -14.26 3.45 -3.90
C ILE A 93 -15.48 4.28 -4.34
N LYS A 94 -15.80 4.26 -5.63
CA LYS A 94 -17.03 4.90 -6.11
C LYS A 94 -18.27 4.14 -5.58
N PRO A 95 -19.42 4.81 -5.46
CA PRO A 95 -20.69 4.12 -5.23
C PRO A 95 -20.94 3.03 -6.28
N ILE A 96 -21.70 2.01 -5.87
CA ILE A 96 -22.07 0.88 -6.73
C ILE A 96 -22.82 1.42 -7.95
N ALA A 97 -22.60 0.79 -9.10
CA ALA A 97 -23.05 1.31 -10.38
C ALA A 97 -24.58 1.30 -10.53
N THR A 98 -25.24 0.28 -9.99
CA THR A 98 -26.70 0.11 -10.09
C THR A 98 -27.39 0.73 -8.88
N ILE A 99 -28.39 1.56 -9.13
CA ILE A 99 -29.14 2.27 -8.10
C ILE A 99 -30.65 2.02 -8.28
N THR A 100 -31.39 2.07 -7.18
CA THR A 100 -32.84 1.77 -7.17
C THR A 100 -33.67 2.75 -7.99
N ASN A 101 -33.24 4.00 -8.09
CA ASN A 101 -33.74 4.95 -9.08
C ASN A 101 -32.76 4.95 -10.27
N PRO A 102 -32.97 4.09 -11.28
CA PRO A 102 -32.00 3.86 -12.33
C PRO A 102 -31.68 5.13 -13.11
N LEU A 103 -30.47 5.19 -13.66
CA LEU A 103 -30.07 6.27 -14.56
C LEU A 103 -30.58 5.98 -15.98
N PRO A 104 -30.84 7.02 -16.79
CA PRO A 104 -31.06 6.83 -18.21
C PRO A 104 -29.88 6.11 -18.88
N SER A 105 -30.20 5.18 -19.76
CA SER A 105 -29.26 4.38 -20.54
C SER A 105 -29.84 4.12 -21.93
N VAL A 106 -29.23 3.22 -22.69
CA VAL A 106 -29.62 2.91 -24.07
C VAL A 106 -29.70 1.39 -24.24
N ASP A 107 -30.75 0.92 -24.93
CA ASP A 107 -30.82 -0.45 -25.43
C ASP A 107 -29.79 -0.60 -26.56
N LEU A 108 -28.83 -1.51 -26.40
CA LEU A 108 -27.74 -1.66 -27.36
C LEU A 108 -28.18 -2.31 -28.69
N ASP A 109 -29.35 -2.96 -28.74
CA ASP A 109 -29.89 -3.55 -29.96
C ASP A 109 -30.73 -2.54 -30.76
N THR A 110 -31.53 -1.72 -30.08
CA THR A 110 -32.45 -0.77 -30.77
C THR A 110 -31.94 0.66 -30.83
N GLY A 111 -31.04 1.06 -29.91
CA GLY A 111 -30.60 2.44 -29.74
C GLY A 111 -31.59 3.33 -28.98
N ASP A 112 -32.71 2.78 -28.50
CA ASP A 112 -33.73 3.55 -27.79
C ASP A 112 -33.32 3.85 -26.34
N LEU A 113 -33.86 4.94 -25.80
CA LEU A 113 -33.66 5.32 -24.41
C LEU A 113 -34.36 4.31 -23.49
N VAL A 114 -33.60 3.74 -22.55
CA VAL A 114 -34.11 2.84 -21.51
C VAL A 114 -33.59 3.27 -20.13
N GLN A 115 -34.09 2.65 -19.06
CA GLN A 115 -33.52 2.80 -17.74
C GLN A 115 -32.45 1.75 -17.51
N ALA A 116 -31.35 2.13 -16.84
CA ALA A 116 -30.27 1.21 -16.49
C ALA A 116 -30.80 0.03 -15.66
N HIS A 117 -30.28 -1.16 -15.94
CA HIS A 117 -30.65 -2.36 -15.20
C HIS A 117 -30.17 -2.31 -13.74
N TYR A 118 -30.94 -2.93 -12.84
CA TYR A 118 -30.64 -2.99 -11.41
C TYR A 118 -30.22 -4.41 -11.01
N GLU A 119 -28.94 -4.59 -10.64
CA GLU A 119 -28.35 -5.91 -10.39
C GLU A 119 -28.20 -6.24 -8.90
N ARG A 120 -27.66 -5.30 -8.10
CA ARG A 120 -27.39 -5.53 -6.67
C ARG A 120 -28.05 -4.50 -5.77
N SER A 121 -28.35 -4.94 -4.54
CA SER A 121 -29.09 -4.16 -3.55
C SER A 121 -28.28 -3.66 -2.36
N ASP A 122 -26.98 -3.95 -2.31
CA ASP A 122 -26.09 -3.37 -1.31
C ASP A 122 -25.99 -1.85 -1.47
N VAL A 123 -26.05 -1.12 -0.36
CA VAL A 123 -25.98 0.35 -0.35
C VAL A 123 -24.52 0.84 -0.24
N CYS A 124 -23.67 0.07 0.44
CA CYS A 124 -22.28 0.43 0.70
C CYS A 124 -21.36 -0.78 0.59
N GLN A 125 -20.35 -0.65 -0.28
CA GLN A 125 -19.31 -1.66 -0.48
C GLN A 125 -17.97 -1.30 0.20
N VAL A 126 -17.90 -0.22 0.98
CA VAL A 126 -16.65 0.22 1.63
C VAL A 126 -16.10 -0.82 2.60
N PRO A 127 -16.89 -1.40 3.54
CA PRO A 127 -16.37 -2.40 4.47
C PRO A 127 -15.78 -3.65 3.79
N PRO A 128 -16.48 -4.34 2.85
CA PRO A 128 -15.89 -5.49 2.18
C PRO A 128 -14.69 -5.13 1.30
N ALA A 129 -14.69 -3.94 0.68
CA ALA A 129 -13.52 -3.46 -0.06
C ALA A 129 -12.29 -3.29 0.84
N GLY A 130 -12.47 -2.94 2.12
CA GLY A 130 -11.40 -2.89 3.11
C GLY A 130 -10.67 -4.23 3.25
N VAL A 131 -11.41 -5.32 3.44
CA VAL A 131 -10.85 -6.70 3.57
C VAL A 131 -10.15 -7.15 2.29
N ILE A 132 -10.72 -6.80 1.12
CA ILE A 132 -10.06 -7.05 -0.17
C ILE A 132 -8.76 -6.26 -0.24
N GLY A 133 -8.76 -4.99 0.17
CA GLY A 133 -7.58 -4.14 0.22
C GLY A 133 -6.47 -4.69 1.11
N GLU A 134 -6.80 -5.21 2.29
CA GLU A 134 -5.85 -5.91 3.16
C GLU A 134 -5.20 -7.10 2.45
N SER A 135 -6.02 -7.92 1.79
CA SER A 135 -5.57 -9.09 1.04
C SER A 135 -4.64 -8.71 -0.12
N MET A 136 -4.99 -7.67 -0.88
CA MET A 136 -4.18 -7.17 -2.00
C MET A 136 -2.82 -6.65 -1.52
N VAL A 137 -2.78 -5.88 -0.43
CA VAL A 137 -1.53 -5.38 0.15
C VAL A 137 -0.69 -6.53 0.70
N ALA A 138 -1.29 -7.51 1.37
CA ALA A 138 -0.59 -8.68 1.88
C ALA A 138 0.09 -9.48 0.77
N LEU A 139 -0.57 -9.68 -0.38
CA LEU A 139 0.01 -10.36 -1.54
C LEU A 139 1.23 -9.62 -2.10
N ILE A 140 1.14 -8.28 -2.23
CA ILE A 140 2.26 -7.45 -2.70
C ILE A 140 3.44 -7.53 -1.74
N LEU A 141 3.18 -7.40 -0.43
CA LEU A 141 4.22 -7.49 0.59
C LEU A 141 4.85 -8.87 0.64
N ALA A 142 4.07 -9.94 0.55
CA ALA A 142 4.59 -11.31 0.50
C ALA A 142 5.47 -11.53 -0.74
N GLY A 143 5.05 -11.03 -1.91
CA GLY A 143 5.86 -11.09 -3.13
C GLY A 143 7.20 -10.36 -2.98
N ALA A 144 7.18 -9.11 -2.49
CA ALA A 144 8.39 -8.32 -2.26
C ALA A 144 9.29 -8.94 -1.17
N PHE A 145 8.70 -9.57 -0.16
CA PHE A 145 9.41 -10.29 0.89
C PHE A 145 10.15 -11.51 0.31
N MET A 146 9.48 -12.31 -0.50
CA MET A 146 10.10 -13.47 -1.18
C MET A 146 11.15 -13.04 -2.20
N GLU A 147 10.95 -11.94 -2.92
CA GLU A 147 11.95 -11.41 -3.84
C GLU A 147 13.25 -10.99 -3.11
N LYS A 148 13.12 -10.41 -1.92
CA LYS A 148 14.27 -9.95 -1.12
C LYS A 148 14.97 -11.09 -0.38
N PHE A 149 14.21 -11.97 0.25
CA PHE A 149 14.75 -12.98 1.19
C PHE A 149 14.83 -14.38 0.59
N GLY A 150 14.10 -14.66 -0.50
CA GLY A 150 14.11 -15.95 -1.19
C GLY A 150 13.80 -17.14 -0.29
N GLY A 151 14.34 -18.29 -0.66
CA GLY A 151 14.20 -19.55 0.07
C GLY A 151 13.05 -20.42 -0.43
N ASP A 152 13.26 -21.73 -0.37
CA ASP A 152 12.29 -22.74 -0.81
C ASP A 152 11.49 -23.33 0.37
N SER A 153 11.78 -22.89 1.60
CA SER A 153 11.09 -23.28 2.81
C SER A 153 11.03 -22.15 3.85
N ILE A 154 10.00 -22.14 4.70
CA ILE A 154 9.84 -21.12 5.75
C ILE A 154 11.09 -20.99 6.64
N PRO A 155 11.75 -22.09 7.11
CA PRO A 155 12.97 -21.97 7.90
C PRO A 155 14.14 -21.29 7.17
N GLU A 156 14.26 -21.53 5.86
CA GLU A 156 15.30 -20.88 5.04
C GLU A 156 15.03 -19.39 4.87
N THR A 157 13.81 -19.03 4.47
CA THR A 157 13.41 -17.62 4.34
C THR A 157 13.57 -16.89 5.67
N ARG A 158 13.18 -17.51 6.78
CA ARG A 158 13.36 -16.98 8.15
C ARG A 158 14.83 -16.70 8.46
N ARG A 159 15.73 -17.65 8.19
CA ARG A 159 17.17 -17.48 8.42
C ARG A 159 17.74 -16.32 7.60
N ASN A 160 17.31 -16.15 6.35
CA ASN A 160 17.75 -15.04 5.49
C ASN A 160 17.21 -13.70 6.00
N TYR A 161 15.95 -13.67 6.41
CA TYR A 161 15.31 -12.51 7.02
C TYR A 161 16.02 -12.08 8.32
N GLU A 162 16.21 -13.00 9.26
CA GLU A 162 16.88 -12.74 10.54
C GLU A 162 18.33 -12.29 10.33
N GLY A 163 19.04 -12.94 9.40
CA GLY A 163 20.40 -12.54 9.01
C GLY A 163 20.45 -11.11 8.46
N TYR A 164 19.50 -10.73 7.61
CA TYR A 164 19.38 -9.35 7.12
C TYR A 164 19.06 -8.38 8.24
N MET A 165 18.07 -8.68 9.09
CA MET A 165 17.68 -7.79 10.19
C MET A 165 18.82 -7.57 11.18
N ALA A 166 19.66 -8.58 11.42
CA ALA A 166 20.87 -8.44 12.23
C ALA A 166 21.92 -7.48 11.64
N THR A 167 21.80 -7.08 10.37
CA THR A 167 22.65 -6.05 9.73
C THR A 167 22.01 -4.65 9.73
N VAL A 168 20.72 -4.56 10.05
CA VAL A 168 20.00 -3.29 10.09
C VAL A 168 20.37 -2.56 11.37
N GLY A 169 21.14 -1.49 11.24
CA GLY A 169 21.54 -0.65 12.37
C GLY A 169 22.78 0.20 12.05
N PRO A 170 23.32 0.92 13.04
CA PRO A 170 24.51 1.75 12.86
C PRO A 170 25.68 0.94 12.30
N ARG A 171 26.18 1.35 11.13
CA ARG A 171 27.20 0.58 10.37
C ARG A 171 28.57 0.51 11.04
N LEU A 172 28.87 1.43 11.96
CA LEU A 172 30.12 1.44 12.73
C LEU A 172 30.23 0.31 13.75
N LYS A 173 29.17 -0.48 13.99
CA LYS A 173 29.23 -1.71 14.80
C LYS A 173 29.74 -2.94 14.05
N TYR A 174 29.87 -2.88 12.72
CA TYR A 174 30.22 -4.02 11.85
C TYR A 174 31.52 -3.79 11.04
N GLN A 175 32.29 -2.77 11.37
CA GLN A 175 33.69 -2.59 10.96
C GLN A 175 34.61 -3.04 12.09
#